data_AF-A0A7J4G0R5-F1
#
_entry.id   AF-A0A7J4G0R5-F1
#
_cell.length_a   1.000
_cell.length_b   1.000
_cell.length_c   1.000
_cell.angle_alpha   90.00
_cell.angle_beta   90.00
_cell.angle_gamma   90.00
#
_symmetry.space_group_name_H-M   'P 1'
#
loop_
_entity.id
_entity.type
_entity.pdbx_description
1 polymer ?
#
loop_
_entity_poly.entity_id
_entity_poly.type
_entity_poly.pdbx_seq_one_letter_code
_entity_poly.pdbx_strand_id
1 'polypeptide(L)'
;MVKLPHKWVTRAYSKLWVKFKNKEFNHDEASKTLKEDKMVSVILSEMKKAGWLEIKHDPTDSRRRLYKLISPKEAVKEIARG
;
A
#
# COMPACT_ATOMS: atom_id res chain seq x y z
N MET A 1 12.22 -0.23 -9.69
CA MET A 1 12.46 -1.67 -9.47
C MET A 1 11.58 -2.13 -8.33
N VAL A 2 10.65 -3.07 -8.58
CA VAL A 2 9.81 -3.67 -7.53
C VAL A 2 10.69 -4.61 -6.71
N LYS A 3 10.52 -4.61 -5.38
CA LYS A 3 11.29 -5.47 -4.47
C LYS A 3 10.40 -6.05 -3.39
N LEU A 4 10.83 -7.14 -2.77
CA LEU A 4 10.12 -7.70 -1.63
C LEU A 4 10.25 -6.76 -0.40
N PRO A 5 9.12 -6.33 0.20
CA PRO A 5 9.15 -5.50 1.41
C PRO A 5 9.66 -6.30 2.61
N HIS A 6 10.05 -5.59 3.67
CA HIS A 6 10.38 -6.23 4.95
C HIS A 6 9.16 -6.96 5.52
N LYS A 7 9.38 -8.03 6.29
CA LYS A 7 8.32 -8.90 6.83
C LYS A 7 7.18 -8.15 7.53
N TRP A 8 7.49 -7.10 8.29
CA TRP A 8 6.50 -6.31 9.02
C TRP A 8 5.61 -5.47 8.06
N VAL A 9 6.19 -4.92 6.99
CA VAL A 9 5.45 -4.24 5.90
C VAL A 9 4.59 -5.24 5.14
N THR A 10 5.10 -6.44 4.84
CA THR A 10 4.34 -7.50 4.18
C THR A 10 3.14 -7.96 5.00
N ARG A 11 3.26 -8.04 6.33
CA ARG A 11 2.13 -8.35 7.21
C ARG A 11 1.05 -7.28 7.15
N ALA A 12 1.45 -6.01 7.18
CA ALA A 12 0.52 -4.89 7.03
C ALA A 12 -0.15 -4.89 5.64
N TYR A 13 0.63 -5.18 4.60
CA TYR A 13 0.13 -5.33 3.23
C TYR A 13 -0.97 -6.38 3.18
N SER A 14 -0.74 -7.58 3.75
CA SER A 14 -1.75 -8.65 3.75
C SER A 14 -3.05 -8.23 4.43
N LYS A 15 -2.98 -7.49 5.55
CA LYS A 15 -4.17 -6.97 6.23
C LYS A 15 -4.95 -5.99 5.34
N LEU A 16 -4.26 -5.05 4.70
CA LEU A 16 -4.88 -4.10 3.77
C LEU A 16 -5.43 -4.81 2.53
N TRP A 17 -4.71 -5.79 1.99
CA TRP A 17 -5.08 -6.54 0.79
C TRP A 17 -6.37 -7.33 0.99
N VAL A 18 -6.54 -8.00 2.14
CA VAL A 18 -7.78 -8.72 2.47
C VAL A 18 -9.00 -7.79 2.42
N LYS A 19 -8.84 -6.54 2.87
CA LYS A 19 -9.93 -5.56 2.97
C LYS A 19 -10.19 -4.79 1.68
N PHE A 20 -9.14 -4.24 1.07
CA PHE A 20 -9.26 -3.30 -0.03
C PHE A 20 -9.02 -3.96 -1.39
N LYS A 21 -8.17 -5.01 -1.47
CA LYS A 21 -7.75 -5.65 -2.73
C LYS A 21 -7.35 -4.57 -3.77
N ASN A 22 -8.11 -4.47 -4.85
CA ASN A 22 -7.90 -3.53 -5.95
C ASN A 22 -8.64 -2.19 -5.79
N LYS A 23 -9.35 -1.98 -4.67
CA LYS A 23 -10.04 -0.73 -4.37
C LYS A 23 -9.06 0.30 -3.82
N GLU A 24 -9.36 1.57 -4.09
CA GLU A 24 -8.64 2.69 -3.51
C GLU A 24 -9.12 2.91 -2.06
N PHE A 25 -8.22 3.42 -1.22
CA PHE A 25 -8.50 3.77 0.17
C PHE A 25 -7.69 4.99 0.60
N ASN A 26 -8.11 5.68 1.64
CA ASN A 26 -7.39 6.82 2.19
C ASN A 26 -6.55 6.45 3.43
N HIS A 27 -5.81 7.43 3.96
CA HIS A 27 -4.95 7.22 5.13
C HIS A 27 -5.75 6.77 6.36
N ASP A 28 -6.89 7.42 6.66
CA ASP A 28 -7.75 7.08 7.80
C ASP A 28 -8.26 5.63 7.73
N GLU A 29 -8.62 5.16 6.53
CA GLU A 29 -9.05 3.78 6.31
C GLU A 29 -7.91 2.79 6.52
N ALA A 30 -6.69 3.13 6.08
CA ALA A 30 -5.50 2.34 6.36
C ALA A 30 -5.23 2.27 7.87
N SER A 31 -5.28 3.41 8.55
CA SER A 31 -5.13 3.57 10.00
C SER A 31 -6.12 2.71 10.79
N LYS A 32 -7.41 2.79 10.46
CA LYS A 32 -8.46 1.95 11.06
C LYS A 32 -8.22 0.46 10.85
N THR A 33 -7.66 0.08 9.70
CA THR A 33 -7.43 -1.33 9.34
C THR A 33 -6.19 -1.91 10.02
N LEU A 34 -5.13 -1.11 10.10
CA LEU A 34 -3.86 -1.54 10.68
C LEU A 34 -3.84 -1.40 12.20
N LYS A 35 -4.70 -0.56 12.78
CA LYS A 35 -4.74 -0.22 14.23
C LYS A 35 -3.39 0.30 14.76
N GLU A 36 -2.55 0.82 13.87
CA GLU A 36 -1.17 1.24 14.14
C GLU A 36 -0.96 2.68 13.67
N ASP A 37 -1.76 3.63 14.19
CA ASP A 37 -1.77 5.03 13.72
C ASP A 37 -0.38 5.66 13.59
N LYS A 38 0.54 5.32 14.49
CA LYS A 38 1.91 5.88 14.49
C LYS A 38 2.80 5.34 13.37
N MET A 39 2.57 4.13 12.87
CA MET A 39 3.41 3.52 11.84
C MET A 39 2.76 3.48 10.46
N VAL A 40 1.45 3.74 10.33
CA VAL A 40 0.73 3.68 9.04
C VAL A 40 1.43 4.50 7.96
N SER A 41 1.85 5.74 8.27
CA SER A 41 2.59 6.58 7.32
C SER A 41 3.92 5.96 6.85
N VAL A 42 4.63 5.29 7.77
CA VAL A 42 5.89 4.60 7.46
C VAL A 42 5.62 3.37 6.62
N ILE A 43 4.63 2.57 7.00
CA ILE A 43 4.17 1.37 6.29
C ILE A 43 3.84 1.71 4.83
N LEU A 44 2.98 2.71 4.61
CA LEU A 44 2.56 3.12 3.26
C LEU A 44 3.74 3.66 2.45
N SER A 45 4.66 4.39 3.09
CA SER A 45 5.88 4.88 2.44
C SER A 45 6.81 3.74 2.02
N GLU A 46 7.01 2.74 2.88
CA GLU A 46 7.84 1.57 2.57
C GLU A 46 7.22 0.69 1.49
N MET A 47 5.89 0.50 1.50
CA MET A 47 5.20 -0.20 0.41
C MET A 47 5.37 0.52 -0.93
N LYS A 48 5.23 1.85 -0.94
CA LYS A 48 5.44 2.67 -2.14
C LYS A 48 6.86 2.52 -2.67
N LYS A 49 7.87 2.67 -1.80
CA LYS A 49 9.29 2.49 -2.16
C LYS A 49 9.59 1.09 -2.69
N ALA A 50 8.89 0.08 -2.18
CA ALA A 50 9.03 -1.30 -2.64
C ALA A 50 8.26 -1.59 -3.94
N GLY A 51 7.40 -0.68 -4.41
CA GLY A 51 6.58 -0.88 -5.62
C GLY A 51 5.30 -1.67 -5.39
N TRP A 52 4.80 -1.77 -4.16
CA TRP A 52 3.58 -2.51 -3.80
C TRP A 52 2.35 -1.62 -3.60
N LEU A 53 2.53 -0.30 -3.71
CA LEU A 53 1.48 0.69 -3.48
C LEU A 53 1.62 1.86 -4.44
N GLU A 54 0.51 2.19 -5.10
CA GLU A 54 0.34 3.42 -5.87
C GLU A 54 -0.32 4.49 -5.01
N ILE A 55 0.06 5.75 -5.28
CA ILE A 55 -0.51 6.91 -4.62
C ILE A 55 -0.99 7.87 -5.70
N LYS A 56 -2.25 8.32 -5.56
CA LYS A 56 -2.85 9.36 -6.38
C LYS A 56 -3.35 10.49 -5.49
N HIS A 57 -3.48 11.68 -6.07
CA HIS A 57 -4.21 12.76 -5.41
C HIS A 57 -5.71 12.49 -5.55
N ASP A 58 -6.46 12.78 -4.49
CA ASP A 58 -7.93 12.75 -4.58
C ASP A 58 -8.37 13.89 -5.52
N PRO A 59 -9.15 13.60 -6.58
CA PRO A 59 -9.61 14.62 -7.52
C PRO A 59 -10.57 15.64 -6.89
N THR A 60 -11.13 15.32 -5.72
CA THR A 60 -12.12 16.13 -4.99
C THR A 60 -11.48 17.02 -3.92
N ASP A 61 -10.41 16.55 -3.27
CA ASP A 61 -9.65 17.31 -2.28
C ASP A 61 -8.15 17.02 -2.44
N SER A 62 -7.41 17.95 -3.04
CA SER A 62 -5.96 17.83 -3.29
C SER A 62 -5.12 17.56 -2.04
N ARG A 63 -5.65 17.83 -0.84
CA ARG A 63 -4.98 17.55 0.44
C ARG A 63 -5.07 16.08 0.83
N ARG A 64 -5.94 15.30 0.19
CA ARG A 64 -6.14 13.88 0.42
C ARG A 64 -5.38 13.05 -0.61
N ARG A 65 -4.86 11.91 -0.14
CA ARG A 65 -4.21 10.91 -0.97
C ARG A 65 -5.07 9.66 -1.01
N LEU A 66 -5.22 9.12 -2.21
CA LEU A 66 -5.82 7.81 -2.45
C LEU A 66 -4.69 6.82 -2.71
N TYR A 67 -4.79 5.69 -2.03
CA TYR A 67 -3.83 4.60 -2.03
C TYR A 67 -4.45 3.41 -2.75
N LYS A 68 -3.68 2.75 -3.62
CA LYS A 68 -4.11 1.52 -4.30
C LYS A 68 -3.01 0.47 -4.18
N LEU A 69 -3.37 -0.70 -3.67
CA LEU A 69 -2.41 -1.82 -3.60
C LEU A 69 -2.21 -2.40 -4.99
N ILE A 70 -0.94 -2.65 -5.33
CA ILE A 70 -0.59 -3.48 -6.48
C ILE A 70 -0.87 -4.92 -6.11
N SER A 71 -1.41 -5.71 -7.04
CA SER A 71 -1.71 -7.10 -6.74
C SER A 71 -0.43 -7.91 -6.51
N PRO A 72 -0.44 -8.93 -5.62
CA PRO A 72 0.74 -9.75 -5.38
C PRO A 72 1.24 -10.42 -6.67
N LYS A 73 0.30 -10.80 -7.54
CA LYS A 73 0.61 -11.44 -8.83
C LYS A 73 1.38 -10.48 -9.74
N GLU A 74 0.96 -9.23 -9.85
CA GLU A 74 1.67 -8.22 -10.64
C GLU A 74 3.03 -7.89 -10.03
N ALA A 75 3.09 -7.65 -8.73
CA ALA A 75 4.34 -7.32 -8.04
C ALA A 75 5.40 -8.43 -8.20
N VAL A 76 5.00 -9.70 -8.04
CA VAL A 76 5.89 -10.85 -8.23
C VAL A 76 6.30 -11.01 -9.70
N LYS A 77 5.39 -10.76 -10.64
CA LYS A 77 5.70 -10.81 -12.08
C LYS A 77 6.75 -9.76 -12.46
N GLU A 78 6.66 -8.55 -11.91
CA GLU A 78 7.64 -7.49 -12.14
C GLU A 78 8.99 -7.81 -11.50
N ILE A 79 9.02 -8.42 -10.31
CA ILE A 79 10.26 -8.91 -9.70
C ILE A 79 10.93 -9.98 -10.57
N ALA A 80 10.15 -10.89 -11.17
CA ALA A 80 10.70 -11.97 -12.00
C ALA A 80 11.23 -11.50 -13.36
N ARG A 81 10.90 -10.28 -13.79
CA ARG A 81 11.28 -9.71 -15.09
C ARG A 81 12.57 -8.87 -15.04
N GLY A 82 12.97 -8.40 -13.85
CA GLY A 82 14.16 -7.58 -13.63
C GLY A 82 15.24 -8.36 -12.91
#